data_AF-A0A8H7DB36-F1
#
_entry.id   AF-A0A8H7DB36-F1
#
_cell.length_a   1.000
_cell.length_b   1.000
_cell.length_c   1.000
_cell.angle_alpha   90.00
_cell.angle_beta   90.00
_cell.angle_gamma   90.00
#
_symmetry.space_group_name_H-M   'P 1'
#
loop_
_entity.id
_entity.type
_entity.pdbx_description
1 polymer ?
#
loop_
_entity_poly.entity_id
_entity_poly.type
_entity_poly.pdbx_seq_one_letter_code
_entity_poly.pdbx_strand_id
1 'polypeptide(L)'
;MFHSKRLSQWCRPALHRASCRQRFSVVYRSQSTEAALGVRSSLPPDSIPDPKKPCEISDQEWELRTGERGLDGDFFAMARLIRRMPKGRAIYVIQQTLPEFFTTGLVTSIDRSTGGPRHANGNHLPQANANPLDYHTSPDEEVDSIYSRNVRLSYTPPVALPAPFPKTLHIEGLPMYIASSVFVRHTLNALYSDLKVVLNKVSVETPRPPVGDADLELKTRRKSREKSLFVGLTATGIARVSGAAGEWEVNSTYTFSPLTGLIHIHTVNSIHPAPHQAVYDSLRASLGNVFGSQEPSRPGGAAGAVKAPHDSGAAS
;
A
#
# COMPACT_ATOMS: atom_id res chain seq x y z
N MET A 1 53.42 6.38 24.96
CA MET A 1 52.46 7.04 24.05
C MET A 1 51.23 6.14 23.89
N PHE A 2 50.25 6.29 24.77
CA PHE A 2 48.90 5.75 24.59
C PHE A 2 47.95 6.91 24.86
N HIS A 3 47.14 7.28 23.87
CA HIS A 3 46.10 8.28 24.05
C HIS A 3 44.75 7.62 23.83
N SER A 4 44.15 7.27 24.96
CA SER A 4 42.73 7.02 25.15
C SER A 4 41.98 8.34 24.98
N LYS A 5 41.05 8.40 24.01
CA LYS A 5 40.09 9.51 23.89
C LYS A 5 38.66 8.99 24.03
N ARG A 6 38.18 9.22 25.25
CA ARG A 6 36.79 9.36 25.75
C ARG A 6 35.71 9.48 24.67
N LEU A 7 34.79 8.51 24.69
CA LEU A 7 33.37 8.70 24.36
C LEU A 7 32.68 9.30 25.58
N SER A 8 32.08 10.48 25.43
CA SER A 8 31.06 10.95 26.37
C SER A 8 30.27 12.11 25.77
N GLN A 9 28.96 12.08 26.05
CA GLN A 9 28.00 13.20 26.04
C GLN A 9 27.21 13.45 24.75
N TRP A 10 26.07 12.76 24.66
CA TRP A 10 24.81 13.40 24.29
C TRP A 10 23.75 13.05 25.35
N CYS A 11 23.63 13.92 26.34
CA CYS A 11 22.44 14.01 27.21
C CYS A 11 21.71 15.29 26.82
N ARG A 12 20.44 15.19 26.42
CA ARG A 12 19.51 16.31 26.48
C ARG A 12 18.23 15.86 27.19
N PRO A 13 17.71 16.67 28.14
CA PRO A 13 16.58 16.28 28.96
C PRO A 13 15.25 16.49 28.26
N ALA A 14 14.32 15.62 28.62
CA ALA A 14 12.92 15.63 28.26
C ALA A 14 12.19 16.86 28.82
N LEU A 15 11.37 17.48 27.98
CA LEU A 15 10.26 18.33 28.41
C LEU A 15 8.96 17.60 28.14
N HIS A 16 8.34 17.17 29.24
CA HIS A 16 6.98 16.66 29.32
C HIS A 16 6.00 17.67 28.74
N ARG A 17 5.22 17.27 27.74
CA ARG A 17 3.95 17.92 27.41
C ARG A 17 2.85 16.87 27.52
N ALA A 18 2.14 16.91 28.64
CA ALA A 18 0.89 16.22 28.83
C ALA A 18 -0.12 16.78 27.79
N SER A 19 -0.66 15.90 26.95
CA SER A 19 -1.83 16.22 26.12
C SER A 19 -2.95 15.25 26.45
N CYS A 20 -4.10 15.85 26.67
CA CYS A 20 -5.27 15.32 27.33
C CYS A 20 -5.94 14.23 26.48
N ARG A 21 -6.24 13.10 27.11
CA ARG A 21 -7.14 12.06 26.60
C ARG A 21 -8.54 12.64 26.42
N GLN A 22 -9.10 12.55 25.21
CA GLN A 22 -10.55 12.54 25.02
C GLN A 22 -10.99 11.16 24.52
N ARG A 23 -11.59 10.40 25.43
CA ARG A 23 -12.39 9.20 25.14
C ARG A 23 -13.73 9.67 24.59
N PHE A 24 -14.06 9.29 23.36
CA PHE A 24 -15.43 9.29 22.89
C PHE A 24 -15.96 7.86 22.91
N SER A 25 -16.79 7.56 23.92
CA SER A 25 -17.65 6.38 23.95
C SER A 25 -18.97 6.74 23.27
N VAL A 26 -19.24 6.14 22.11
CA VAL A 26 -20.55 6.26 21.45
C VAL A 26 -21.40 5.06 21.85
N VAL A 27 -22.46 5.35 22.59
CA VAL A 27 -23.53 4.42 22.96
C VAL A 27 -24.46 4.28 21.76
N TYR A 28 -24.58 3.07 21.20
CA TYR A 28 -25.60 2.77 20.19
C TYR A 28 -26.95 2.56 20.87
N ARG A 29 -27.89 3.48 20.61
CA ARG A 29 -29.31 3.33 20.95
C ARG A 29 -30.00 2.62 19.80
N SER A 30 -30.37 1.37 20.04
CA SER A 30 -31.23 0.55 19.18
C SER A 30 -32.60 1.23 19.04
N GLN A 31 -33.06 1.44 17.81
CA GLN A 31 -34.48 1.65 17.54
C GLN A 31 -34.97 0.63 16.53
N SER A 32 -36.02 -0.04 16.98
CA SER A 32 -36.76 -1.13 16.37
C SER A 32 -37.57 -0.66 15.17
N THR A 33 -37.74 -1.61 14.26
CA THR A 33 -38.66 -1.67 13.14
C THR A 33 -40.10 -1.31 13.50
N GLU A 34 -40.77 -0.57 12.63
CA GLU A 34 -42.20 -0.77 12.35
C GLU A 34 -42.47 -0.58 10.85
N ALA A 35 -43.23 -1.54 10.33
CA ALA A 35 -43.64 -1.66 8.94
C ALA A 35 -44.80 -0.71 8.62
N ALA A 36 -44.82 -0.15 7.41
CA ALA A 36 -46.01 0.46 6.85
C ALA A 36 -46.26 -0.13 5.45
N LEU A 37 -47.35 -0.88 5.37
CA LEU A 37 -47.88 -1.54 4.18
C LEU A 37 -48.56 -0.52 3.25
N GLY A 38 -48.30 -0.68 1.95
CA GLY A 38 -49.32 -0.61 0.91
C GLY A 38 -49.78 0.76 0.42
N VAL A 39 -49.24 1.20 -0.72
CA VAL A 39 -50.03 1.95 -1.72
C VAL A 39 -49.62 1.48 -3.12
N ARG A 40 -50.61 0.97 -3.86
CA ARG A 40 -50.50 0.52 -5.25
C ARG A 40 -50.31 1.75 -6.16
N SER A 41 -49.16 1.89 -6.81
CA SER A 41 -49.00 2.85 -7.90
C SER A 41 -49.40 2.21 -9.23
N SER A 42 -50.48 2.72 -9.83
CA SER A 42 -50.90 2.44 -11.19
C SER A 42 -49.96 3.13 -12.19
N LEU A 43 -49.07 2.36 -12.82
CA LEU A 43 -48.32 2.78 -14.01
C LEU A 43 -48.48 1.69 -15.10
N PRO A 44 -48.70 2.07 -16.37
CA PRO A 44 -48.95 1.12 -17.43
C PRO A 44 -47.67 0.36 -17.81
N PRO A 45 -47.79 -0.93 -18.20
CA PRO A 45 -46.66 -1.73 -18.63
C PRO A 45 -46.43 -1.45 -20.11
N ASP A 46 -45.40 -0.68 -20.45
CA ASP A 46 -44.72 -0.75 -21.76
C ASP A 46 -43.58 0.27 -21.81
N SER A 47 -42.41 -0.14 -21.34
CA SER A 47 -41.12 0.49 -21.65
C SER A 47 -40.02 -0.50 -21.27
N ILE A 48 -39.71 -1.42 -22.19
CA ILE A 48 -38.51 -2.26 -22.10
C ILE A 48 -37.31 -1.37 -22.46
N PRO A 49 -36.38 -1.04 -21.55
CA PRO A 49 -35.17 -0.32 -21.91
C PRO A 49 -34.10 -1.32 -22.35
N ASP A 50 -33.54 -1.05 -23.52
CA ASP A 50 -32.43 -1.75 -24.15
C ASP A 50 -31.19 -1.82 -23.21
N PRO A 51 -30.63 -3.00 -22.90
CA PRO A 51 -29.53 -3.12 -21.94
C PRO A 51 -28.16 -2.89 -22.61
N LYS A 52 -27.91 -1.73 -23.22
CA LYS A 52 -26.57 -1.38 -23.74
C LYS A 52 -26.28 0.13 -23.68
N LYS A 53 -25.83 0.59 -22.52
CA LYS A 53 -24.67 1.49 -22.29
C LYS A 53 -24.81 2.11 -20.89
N PRO A 54 -23.79 2.06 -20.01
CA PRO A 54 -23.81 2.89 -18.82
C PRO A 54 -23.84 4.35 -19.26
N CYS A 55 -24.86 5.10 -18.81
CA CYS A 55 -24.92 6.54 -18.98
C CYS A 55 -23.68 7.19 -18.36
N GLU A 56 -22.78 7.71 -19.19
CA GLU A 56 -21.84 8.74 -18.77
C GLU A 56 -22.65 9.99 -18.45
N ILE A 57 -22.89 10.21 -17.16
CA ILE A 57 -23.44 11.47 -16.65
C ILE A 57 -22.48 12.59 -17.07
N SER A 58 -22.97 13.53 -17.86
CA SER A 58 -22.25 14.71 -18.31
C SER A 58 -21.86 15.60 -17.12
N ASP A 59 -20.64 16.13 -17.13
CA ASP A 59 -20.12 17.04 -16.10
C ASP A 59 -21.01 18.29 -15.89
N GLN A 60 -21.86 18.66 -16.86
CA GLN A 60 -22.82 19.78 -16.77
C GLN A 60 -24.10 19.46 -16.01
N GLU A 61 -24.51 18.19 -15.90
CA GLU A 61 -25.69 17.82 -15.10
C GLU A 61 -25.40 17.93 -13.59
N TRP A 62 -24.12 17.92 -13.21
CA TRP A 62 -23.67 18.10 -11.83
C TRP A 62 -23.87 19.53 -11.32
N GLU A 63 -23.74 20.54 -12.17
CA GLU A 63 -23.84 21.96 -11.78
C GLU A 63 -25.30 22.42 -11.60
N LEU A 64 -26.26 21.75 -12.22
CA LEU A 64 -27.68 22.15 -12.18
C LEU A 64 -28.45 21.61 -10.96
N ARG A 65 -27.90 20.64 -10.22
CA ARG A 65 -28.53 20.07 -9.01
C ARG A 65 -28.16 20.79 -7.70
N THR A 66 -27.23 21.75 -7.72
CA THR A 66 -26.76 22.49 -6.53
C THR A 66 -27.49 23.83 -6.30
N GLY A 67 -28.67 24.01 -6.90
CA GLY A 67 -29.53 25.17 -6.69
C GLY A 67 -30.27 25.13 -5.36
N GLU A 68 -29.81 25.96 -4.42
CA GLU A 68 -30.49 26.51 -3.24
C GLU A 68 -30.56 25.72 -1.91
N ARG A 69 -29.91 26.35 -0.91
CA ARG A 69 -30.19 26.40 0.54
C ARG A 69 -29.76 25.22 1.43
N GLY A 70 -28.57 25.37 2.01
CA GLY A 70 -28.25 24.80 3.33
C GLY A 70 -26.75 24.70 3.61
N LEU A 71 -26.16 25.77 4.17
CA LEU A 71 -24.70 25.96 4.33
C LEU A 71 -23.92 24.91 5.16
N ASP A 72 -24.58 23.92 5.76
CA ASP A 72 -23.90 22.81 6.48
C ASP A 72 -24.19 21.42 5.89
N GLY A 73 -25.21 21.28 5.04
CA GLY A 73 -25.59 20.00 4.42
C GLY A 73 -24.78 19.66 3.16
N ASP A 74 -24.43 20.68 2.38
CA ASP A 74 -23.82 20.52 1.06
C ASP A 74 -22.37 20.06 1.11
N PHE A 75 -21.62 20.46 2.15
CA PHE A 75 -20.24 19.99 2.35
C PHE A 75 -20.19 18.48 2.63
N PHE A 76 -21.10 17.98 3.49
CA PHE A 76 -21.19 16.55 3.78
C PHE A 76 -21.77 15.74 2.60
N ALA A 77 -22.68 16.33 1.82
CA ALA A 77 -23.18 15.74 0.59
C ALA A 77 -22.07 15.62 -0.48
N MET A 78 -21.26 16.66 -0.66
CA MET A 78 -20.10 16.66 -1.56
C MET A 78 -19.00 15.70 -1.09
N ALA A 79 -18.70 15.65 0.22
CA ALA A 79 -17.77 14.66 0.75
C ALA A 79 -18.26 13.22 0.52
N ARG A 80 -19.58 12.97 0.67
CA ARG A 80 -20.21 11.68 0.31
C ARG A 80 -20.09 11.38 -1.17
N LEU A 81 -20.22 12.38 -2.03
CA LEU A 81 -20.13 12.23 -3.48
C LEU A 81 -18.69 11.98 -3.95
N ILE A 82 -17.72 12.69 -3.41
CA ILE A 82 -16.29 12.45 -3.65
C ILE A 82 -15.93 11.04 -3.18
N ARG A 83 -16.45 10.59 -2.03
CA ARG A 83 -16.34 9.20 -1.57
C ARG A 83 -17.07 8.18 -2.45
N ARG A 84 -17.94 8.56 -3.37
CA ARG A 84 -18.52 7.61 -4.35
C ARG A 84 -17.63 7.40 -5.56
N MET A 85 -16.72 8.34 -5.86
CA MET A 85 -15.78 8.18 -6.96
C MET A 85 -14.69 7.17 -6.61
N PRO A 86 -14.27 6.28 -7.54
CA PRO A 86 -13.19 5.32 -7.30
C PRO A 86 -11.91 5.95 -6.74
N LYS A 87 -11.53 7.13 -7.24
CA LYS A 87 -10.35 7.88 -6.76
C LYS A 87 -10.52 8.39 -5.32
N GLY A 88 -11.67 8.98 -5.00
CA GLY A 88 -11.93 9.49 -3.66
C GLY A 88 -11.99 8.37 -2.63
N ARG A 89 -12.51 7.21 -3.01
CA ARG A 89 -12.49 5.98 -2.20
C ARG A 89 -11.08 5.50 -1.89
N ALA A 90 -10.24 5.38 -2.91
CA ALA A 90 -8.86 4.95 -2.73
C ALA A 90 -8.07 5.92 -1.83
N ILE A 91 -8.25 7.23 -1.99
CA ILE A 91 -7.65 8.25 -1.11
C ILE A 91 -8.11 8.06 0.33
N TYR A 92 -9.42 7.88 0.55
CA TYR A 92 -9.98 7.66 1.88
C TYR A 92 -9.40 6.40 2.53
N VAL A 93 -9.33 5.28 1.82
CA VAL A 93 -8.73 4.04 2.35
C VAL A 93 -7.28 4.24 2.74
N ILE A 94 -6.46 4.87 1.88
CA ILE A 94 -5.06 5.15 2.20
C ILE A 94 -4.96 5.99 3.47
N GLN A 95 -5.75 7.05 3.59
CA GLN A 95 -5.73 7.93 4.76
C GLN A 95 -6.13 7.22 6.06
N GLN A 96 -7.15 6.36 6.00
CA GLN A 96 -7.67 5.68 7.19
C GLN A 96 -6.84 4.47 7.61
N THR A 97 -6.26 3.74 6.65
CA THR A 97 -5.68 2.41 6.92
C THR A 97 -4.16 2.41 7.04
N LEU A 98 -3.46 3.40 6.44
CA LEU A 98 -2.01 3.48 6.58
C LEU A 98 -1.52 3.68 8.02
N PRO A 99 -2.18 4.46 8.91
CA PRO A 99 -1.76 4.57 10.31
C PRO A 99 -1.73 3.21 11.03
N GLU A 100 -2.60 2.29 10.62
CA GLU A 100 -2.75 0.95 11.20
C GLU A 100 -1.98 -0.13 10.44
N PHE A 101 -1.13 0.25 9.46
CA PHE A 101 -0.46 -0.66 8.54
C PHE A 101 0.24 -1.84 9.24
N PHE A 102 0.92 -1.61 10.37
CA PHE A 102 1.62 -2.68 11.08
C PHE A 102 0.69 -3.66 11.80
N THR A 103 -0.53 -3.25 12.13
CA THR A 103 -1.56 -4.07 12.78
C THR A 103 -2.43 -4.78 11.77
N THR A 104 -2.95 -4.07 10.76
CA THR A 104 -3.95 -4.58 9.81
C THR A 104 -3.34 -5.06 8.50
N GLY A 105 -2.15 -4.58 8.15
CA GLY A 105 -1.59 -4.75 6.81
C GLY A 105 -2.20 -3.78 5.80
N LEU A 106 -1.79 -3.96 4.54
CA LEU A 106 -2.28 -3.16 3.42
C LEU A 106 -3.72 -3.54 3.08
N VAL A 107 -4.63 -2.57 3.14
CA VAL A 107 -6.04 -2.76 2.75
C VAL A 107 -6.16 -2.61 1.23
N THR A 108 -6.63 -3.67 0.58
CA THR A 108 -6.71 -3.74 -0.89
C THR A 108 -8.10 -3.49 -1.44
N SER A 109 -9.11 -3.57 -0.58
CA SER A 109 -10.51 -3.56 -0.99
C SER A 109 -11.42 -2.82 -0.02
N ILE A 110 -12.57 -2.41 -0.55
CA ILE A 110 -13.62 -1.70 0.15
C ILE A 110 -14.90 -2.50 0.00
N ASP A 111 -15.65 -2.56 1.09
CA ASP A 111 -17.03 -3.03 1.04
C ASP A 111 -17.91 -1.96 0.38
N ARG A 112 -18.52 -2.30 -0.77
CA ARG A 112 -19.39 -1.38 -1.52
C ARG A 112 -20.59 -0.91 -0.70
N SER A 113 -21.12 -1.75 0.19
CA SER A 113 -22.33 -1.46 0.95
C SER A 113 -22.09 -0.44 2.07
N THR A 114 -21.00 -0.61 2.83
CA THR A 114 -20.65 0.28 3.94
C THR A 114 -19.72 1.43 3.54
N GLY A 115 -19.01 1.29 2.41
CA GLY A 115 -17.92 2.20 2.02
C GLY A 115 -16.70 2.14 2.95
N GLY A 116 -16.69 1.17 3.88
CA GLY A 116 -15.64 1.00 4.86
C GLY A 116 -14.45 0.19 4.31
N PRO A 117 -13.23 0.43 4.81
CA PRO A 117 -12.10 -0.43 4.50
C PRO A 117 -12.40 -1.86 4.98
N ARG A 118 -12.29 -2.83 4.07
CA ARG A 118 -12.48 -4.24 4.45
C ARG A 118 -11.15 -4.76 4.98
N HIS A 119 -11.10 -5.05 6.28
CA HIS A 119 -9.96 -5.76 6.84
C HIS A 119 -9.96 -7.18 6.28
N ALA A 120 -8.80 -7.67 5.86
CA ALA A 120 -8.65 -9.08 5.52
C ALA A 120 -8.92 -9.90 6.78
N ASN A 121 -10.12 -10.48 6.89
CA ASN A 121 -10.43 -11.40 7.98
C ASN A 121 -9.34 -12.48 7.97
N GLY A 122 -8.70 -12.72 9.13
CA GLY A 122 -7.44 -13.45 9.30
C GLY A 122 -7.39 -14.91 8.82
N ASN A 123 -8.43 -15.39 8.15
CA ASN A 123 -8.47 -16.71 7.50
C ASN A 123 -8.00 -16.68 6.04
N HIS A 124 -7.74 -15.49 5.47
CA HIS A 124 -7.17 -15.32 4.12
C HIS A 124 -5.67 -14.99 4.15
N LEU A 125 -4.92 -15.54 5.12
CA LEU A 125 -3.48 -15.64 4.94
C LEU A 125 -3.24 -16.45 3.68
N PRO A 126 -2.35 -16.01 2.76
CA PRO A 126 -1.95 -16.83 1.63
C PRO A 126 -1.24 -18.04 2.23
N GLN A 127 -1.97 -19.13 2.41
CA GLN A 127 -1.39 -20.42 2.65
C GLN A 127 -0.39 -20.63 1.53
N ALA A 128 0.85 -21.03 1.82
CA ALA A 128 1.95 -21.09 0.85
C ALA A 128 1.69 -22.02 -0.36
N ASN A 129 0.50 -22.62 -0.44
CA ASN A 129 -0.03 -23.47 -1.50
C ASN A 129 -1.28 -22.91 -2.20
N ALA A 130 -1.75 -21.71 -1.85
CA ALA A 130 -2.88 -21.09 -2.53
C ALA A 130 -2.45 -20.70 -3.95
N ASN A 131 -3.18 -21.22 -4.92
CA ASN A 131 -2.93 -20.95 -6.33
C ASN A 131 -3.04 -19.43 -6.53
N PRO A 132 -2.06 -18.73 -7.15
CA PRO A 132 -2.12 -17.28 -7.35
C PRO A 132 -3.33 -16.80 -8.18
N LEU A 133 -4.13 -17.74 -8.70
CA LEU A 133 -5.42 -17.53 -9.34
C LEU A 133 -6.63 -17.43 -8.37
N ASP A 134 -6.51 -17.81 -7.11
CA ASP A 134 -7.63 -17.81 -6.13
C ASP A 134 -7.98 -16.41 -5.61
N TYR A 135 -7.34 -15.36 -6.12
CA TYR A 135 -7.84 -13.98 -6.00
C TYR A 135 -9.08 -13.71 -6.89
N HIS A 136 -9.53 -14.71 -7.65
CA HIS A 136 -10.75 -14.62 -8.44
C HIS A 136 -12.00 -14.94 -7.62
N THR A 137 -12.61 -13.85 -7.13
CA THR A 137 -14.04 -13.59 -7.36
C THR A 137 -14.95 -14.76 -6.98
N SER A 138 -15.30 -14.87 -5.69
CA SER A 138 -16.68 -15.27 -5.43
C SER A 138 -17.56 -14.19 -6.10
N PRO A 139 -18.41 -14.55 -7.08
CA PRO A 139 -19.21 -13.58 -7.83
C PRO A 139 -20.27 -12.88 -6.96
N ASP A 140 -20.40 -13.29 -5.70
CA ASP A 140 -21.46 -12.88 -4.78
C ASP A 140 -21.02 -11.78 -3.81
N GLU A 141 -19.72 -11.49 -3.69
CA GLU A 141 -19.25 -10.37 -2.87
C GLU A 141 -18.77 -9.22 -3.75
N GLU A 142 -19.55 -8.14 -3.72
CA GLU A 142 -19.37 -6.90 -4.44
C GLU A 142 -18.15 -6.10 -3.91
N VAL A 143 -16.94 -6.67 -4.06
CA VAL A 143 -15.72 -6.10 -3.49
C VAL A 143 -15.02 -5.20 -4.51
N ASP A 144 -14.90 -3.91 -4.18
CA ASP A 144 -14.14 -2.98 -5.01
C ASP A 144 -12.68 -2.92 -4.57
N SER A 145 -11.79 -3.42 -5.43
CA SER A 145 -10.34 -3.19 -5.29
C SER A 145 -10.02 -1.71 -5.48
N ILE A 146 -9.09 -1.18 -4.68
CA ILE A 146 -8.54 0.19 -4.88
C ILE A 146 -7.28 0.20 -5.75
N TYR A 147 -6.68 -0.97 -5.99
CA TYR A 147 -5.49 -1.14 -6.81
C TYR A 147 -5.83 -1.77 -8.16
N SER A 148 -5.13 -1.32 -9.20
CA SER A 148 -5.14 -1.95 -10.52
C SER A 148 -4.47 -3.32 -10.45
N ARG A 149 -4.93 -4.27 -11.29
CA ARG A 149 -4.28 -5.57 -11.45
C ARG A 149 -2.82 -5.45 -11.90
N ASN A 150 -2.53 -4.41 -12.68
CA ASN A 150 -1.20 -4.10 -13.20
C ASN A 150 -0.55 -2.95 -12.41
N VAL A 151 -0.78 -2.90 -11.09
CA VAL A 151 -0.12 -1.91 -10.23
C VAL A 151 1.40 -2.10 -10.27
N ARG A 152 2.12 -0.98 -10.29
CA ARG A 152 3.58 -0.94 -10.29
C ARG A 152 4.08 -0.17 -9.08
N LEU A 153 5.03 -0.74 -8.37
CA LEU A 153 5.79 -0.10 -7.31
C LEU A 153 7.21 0.20 -7.81
N SER A 154 7.69 1.42 -7.58
CA SER A 154 9.05 1.83 -7.90
C SER A 154 9.72 2.52 -6.72
N TYR A 155 11.00 2.24 -6.52
CA TYR A 155 11.84 2.94 -5.56
C TYR A 155 13.27 3.06 -6.10
N THR A 156 13.80 4.27 -6.13
CA THR A 156 15.19 4.53 -6.52
C THR A 156 15.96 4.94 -5.26
N PRO A 157 16.89 4.11 -4.77
CA PRO A 157 17.75 4.48 -3.66
C PRO A 157 18.58 5.72 -4.00
N PRO A 158 18.85 6.61 -3.03
CA PRO A 158 19.63 7.83 -3.26
C PRO A 158 21.10 7.52 -3.61
N VAL A 159 21.63 6.40 -3.11
CA VAL A 159 22.97 5.89 -3.44
C VAL A 159 22.80 4.66 -4.31
N ALA A 160 23.46 4.65 -5.47
CA ALA A 160 23.43 3.50 -6.37
C ALA A 160 24.01 2.28 -5.65
N LEU A 161 23.23 1.20 -5.63
CA LEU A 161 23.67 -0.08 -5.08
C LEU A 161 24.72 -0.69 -6.02
N PRO A 162 25.71 -1.43 -5.49
CA PRO A 162 26.67 -2.13 -6.32
C PRO A 162 25.96 -3.17 -7.21
N ALA A 163 26.56 -3.49 -8.35
CA ALA A 163 26.09 -4.58 -9.20
C ALA A 163 25.93 -5.87 -8.37
N PRO A 164 24.90 -6.70 -8.62
CA PRO A 164 23.97 -6.73 -9.75
C PRO A 164 22.65 -6.01 -9.49
N PHE A 165 22.55 -5.17 -8.45
CA PHE A 165 21.28 -4.52 -8.14
C PHE A 165 20.88 -3.53 -9.24
N PRO A 166 19.60 -3.50 -9.64
CA PRO A 166 19.12 -2.48 -10.54
C PRO A 166 19.17 -1.12 -9.84
N LYS A 167 19.37 -0.06 -10.64
CA LYS A 167 19.34 1.32 -10.16
C LYS A 167 18.01 1.67 -9.49
N THR A 168 16.92 1.09 -9.99
CA THR A 168 15.58 1.27 -9.45
C THR A 168 14.95 -0.09 -9.20
N LEU A 169 14.47 -0.29 -7.98
CA LEU A 169 13.67 -1.46 -7.62
C LEU A 169 12.29 -1.29 -8.23
N HIS A 170 11.88 -2.25 -9.06
CA HIS A 170 10.56 -2.29 -9.67
C HIS A 170 9.84 -3.57 -9.28
N ILE A 171 8.58 -3.42 -8.87
CA ILE A 171 7.69 -4.52 -8.57
C ILE A 171 6.42 -4.31 -9.39
N GLU A 172 6.05 -5.28 -10.22
CA GLU A 172 4.89 -5.20 -11.10
C GLU A 172 3.89 -6.31 -10.81
N GLY A 173 2.61 -5.96 -10.90
CA GLY A 173 1.49 -6.86 -10.69
C GLY A 173 0.96 -6.79 -9.25
N LEU A 174 -0.36 -6.88 -9.13
CA LEU A 174 -1.04 -6.83 -7.84
C LEU A 174 -0.53 -7.89 -6.84
N PRO A 175 -0.34 -9.18 -7.19
CA PRO A 175 0.15 -10.17 -6.23
C PRO A 175 1.51 -9.80 -5.62
N MET A 176 2.45 -9.34 -6.46
CA MET A 176 3.78 -8.95 -6.01
C MET A 176 3.76 -7.67 -5.18
N TYR A 177 2.90 -6.71 -5.54
CA TYR A 177 2.67 -5.52 -4.75
C TYR A 177 2.16 -5.85 -3.34
N ILE A 178 1.17 -6.74 -3.22
CA ILE A 178 0.65 -7.18 -1.92
C ILE A 178 1.73 -7.94 -1.14
N ALA A 179 2.41 -8.89 -1.78
CA ALA A 179 3.48 -9.65 -1.14
C ALA A 179 4.58 -8.73 -0.58
N SER A 180 4.97 -7.68 -1.30
CA SER A 180 5.97 -6.71 -0.83
C SER A 180 5.53 -5.99 0.44
N SER A 181 4.23 -5.64 0.56
CA SER A 181 3.69 -4.98 1.74
C SER A 181 3.69 -5.91 2.96
N VAL A 182 3.35 -7.19 2.75
CA VAL A 182 3.39 -8.23 3.79
C VAL A 182 4.82 -8.46 4.25
N PHE A 183 5.78 -8.54 3.32
CA PHE A 183 7.20 -8.68 3.62
C PHE A 183 7.71 -7.53 4.48
N VAL A 184 7.43 -6.28 4.10
CA VAL A 184 7.82 -5.09 4.88
C VAL A 184 7.22 -5.13 6.27
N ARG A 185 5.91 -5.37 6.39
CA ARG A 185 5.21 -5.46 7.67
C ARG A 185 5.81 -6.54 8.56
N HIS A 186 6.02 -7.73 8.02
CA HIS A 186 6.53 -8.86 8.79
C HIS A 186 7.96 -8.62 9.25
N THR A 187 8.83 -8.17 8.34
CA THR A 187 10.23 -7.87 8.64
C THR A 187 10.35 -6.80 9.72
N LEU A 188 9.61 -5.70 9.61
CA LEU A 188 9.67 -4.65 10.61
C LEU A 188 9.10 -5.12 11.95
N ASN A 189 7.99 -5.86 12.00
CA ASN A 189 7.46 -6.41 13.26
C ASN A 189 8.40 -7.43 13.94
N ALA A 190 9.20 -8.13 13.15
CA ALA A 190 10.22 -9.04 13.66
C ALA A 190 11.42 -8.28 14.26
N LEU A 191 11.82 -7.15 13.66
CA LEU A 191 12.98 -6.36 14.09
C LEU A 191 12.65 -5.33 15.17
N TYR A 192 11.43 -4.81 15.16
CA TYR A 192 10.97 -3.71 16.01
C TYR A 192 9.71 -4.09 16.80
N SER A 193 9.51 -3.36 17.89
CA SER A 193 8.32 -3.41 18.74
C SER A 193 7.70 -2.01 18.84
N ASP A 194 6.44 -1.92 19.26
CA ASP A 194 5.67 -0.67 19.34
C ASP A 194 5.71 0.15 18.03
N LEU A 195 5.59 -0.55 16.91
CA LEU A 195 5.60 0.06 15.58
C LEU A 195 4.36 0.92 15.36
N LYS A 196 4.56 2.17 14.95
CA LYS A 196 3.49 3.14 14.67
C LYS A 196 3.75 3.85 13.37
N VAL A 197 2.67 4.16 12.64
CA VAL A 197 2.71 5.00 11.45
C VAL A 197 1.88 6.26 11.71
N VAL A 198 2.46 7.41 11.42
CA VAL A 198 1.77 8.70 11.45
C VAL A 198 1.75 9.28 10.05
N LEU A 199 0.58 9.73 9.61
CA LEU A 199 0.44 10.45 8.35
C LEU A 199 0.74 11.93 8.59
N ASN A 200 1.83 12.42 7.98
CA ASN A 200 2.29 13.79 8.15
C ASN A 200 1.70 14.73 7.10
N LYS A 201 1.61 14.25 5.86
CA LYS A 201 1.18 15.05 4.72
C LYS A 201 0.37 14.22 3.76
N VAL A 202 -0.78 14.73 3.36
CA VAL A 202 -1.57 14.16 2.27
C VAL A 202 -2.01 15.29 1.36
N SER A 203 -1.60 15.23 0.10
CA SER A 203 -1.92 16.27 -0.89
C SER A 203 -2.34 15.62 -2.19
N VAL A 204 -3.47 16.07 -2.74
CA VAL A 204 -3.90 15.67 -4.08
C VAL A 204 -3.25 16.61 -5.08
N GLU A 205 -2.38 16.06 -5.90
CA GLU A 205 -1.72 16.76 -6.98
C GLU A 205 -2.55 16.61 -8.25
N THR A 206 -2.91 17.76 -8.82
CA THR A 206 -3.57 17.83 -10.12
C THR A 206 -2.57 18.48 -11.07
N PRO A 207 -2.18 17.83 -12.17
CA PRO A 207 -1.26 18.41 -13.15
C PRO A 207 -1.79 19.77 -13.59
N ARG A 208 -1.02 20.83 -13.30
CA ARG A 208 -1.39 22.17 -13.75
C ARG A 208 -1.27 22.18 -15.28
N PRO A 209 -2.30 22.61 -16.03
CA PRO A 209 -2.16 22.74 -17.47
C PRO A 209 -1.01 23.72 -17.75
N PRO A 210 -0.11 23.42 -18.71
CA PRO A 210 0.93 24.35 -19.11
C PRO A 210 0.26 25.61 -19.64
N VAL A 211 0.62 26.76 -19.08
CA VAL A 211 0.16 28.07 -19.55
C VAL A 211 1.03 28.40 -20.77
N GLY A 212 0.60 27.99 -21.96
CA GLY A 212 1.32 28.28 -23.20
C GLY A 212 0.83 27.46 -24.39
N ASP A 213 0.40 28.17 -25.43
CA ASP A 213 0.03 27.74 -26.79
C ASP A 213 -1.23 26.86 -26.97
N ALA A 214 -2.26 27.53 -27.50
CA ALA A 214 -3.61 27.03 -27.76
C ALA A 214 -3.72 25.99 -28.91
N ASP A 215 -2.62 25.56 -29.52
CA ASP A 215 -2.66 24.81 -30.79
C ASP A 215 -2.36 23.29 -30.66
N LEU A 216 -2.22 22.78 -29.43
CA LEU A 216 -2.03 21.34 -29.13
C LEU A 216 -3.16 20.74 -28.27
N GLU A 217 -4.40 21.27 -28.39
CA GLU A 217 -5.54 20.98 -27.50
C GLU A 217 -6.08 19.54 -27.53
N LEU A 218 -5.94 18.78 -28.63
CA LEU A 218 -6.63 17.49 -28.77
C LEU A 218 -5.92 16.30 -28.10
N LYS A 219 -4.58 16.36 -27.92
CA LYS A 219 -3.81 15.32 -27.21
C LYS A 219 -3.62 15.61 -25.71
N THR A 220 -3.86 16.84 -25.27
CA THR A 220 -3.67 17.30 -23.89
C THR A 220 -4.90 17.11 -23.00
N ARG A 221 -6.12 17.08 -23.57
CA ARG A 221 -7.36 16.81 -22.80
C ARG A 221 -7.37 15.47 -22.05
N ARG A 222 -6.66 14.45 -22.53
CA ARG A 222 -6.55 13.16 -21.81
C ARG A 222 -5.55 13.19 -20.65
N LYS A 223 -4.55 14.08 -20.71
CA LYS A 223 -3.52 14.21 -19.67
C LYS A 223 -3.97 15.03 -18.45
N SER A 224 -4.95 15.93 -18.58
CA SER A 224 -5.43 16.73 -17.43
C SER A 224 -6.26 15.94 -16.40
N ARG A 225 -6.62 14.68 -16.70
CA ARG A 225 -7.37 13.81 -15.79
C ARG A 225 -6.49 12.89 -14.94
N GLU A 226 -5.18 12.88 -15.18
CA GLU A 226 -4.24 12.23 -14.28
C GLU A 226 -4.28 12.95 -12.94
N LYS A 227 -4.53 12.20 -11.86
CA LYS A 227 -4.49 12.72 -10.50
C LYS A 227 -3.43 11.90 -9.78
N SER A 228 -2.58 12.56 -8.99
CA SER A 228 -1.64 11.90 -8.09
C SER A 228 -1.96 12.25 -6.64
N LEU A 229 -1.67 11.35 -5.73
CA LEU A 229 -1.78 11.55 -4.29
C LEU A 229 -0.37 11.48 -3.71
N PHE A 230 0.13 12.60 -3.21
CA PHE A 230 1.33 12.64 -2.40
C PHE A 230 0.99 12.27 -0.96
N VAL A 231 1.77 11.35 -0.39
CA VAL A 231 1.65 10.89 1.00
C VAL A 231 3.03 10.95 1.66
N GLY A 232 3.15 11.74 2.71
CA GLY A 232 4.29 11.72 3.62
C GLY A 232 3.89 11.04 4.93
N LEU A 233 4.64 10.03 5.35
CA LEU A 233 4.40 9.27 6.57
C LEU A 233 5.69 9.14 7.40
N THR A 234 5.53 9.07 8.73
CA THR A 234 6.61 8.72 9.65
C THR A 234 6.29 7.38 10.29
N ALA A 235 7.18 6.40 10.11
CA ALA A 235 7.16 5.14 10.84
C ALA A 235 8.11 5.23 12.04
N THR A 236 7.69 4.79 13.21
CA THR A 236 8.53 4.71 14.42
C THR A 236 8.44 3.33 15.05
N GLY A 237 9.48 2.91 15.77
CA GLY A 237 9.47 1.67 16.56
C GLY A 237 10.70 1.54 17.45
N ILE A 238 10.72 0.52 18.30
CA ILE A 238 11.84 0.21 19.21
C ILE A 238 12.51 -1.08 18.77
N ALA A 239 13.79 -1.02 18.39
CA ALA A 239 14.56 -2.17 17.96
C ALA A 239 14.60 -3.22 19.06
N ARG A 240 14.20 -4.46 18.77
CA ARG A 240 14.10 -5.51 19.80
C ARG A 240 15.46 -5.94 20.35
N VAL A 241 16.50 -5.89 19.52
CA VAL A 241 17.84 -6.35 19.89
C VAL A 241 18.59 -5.29 20.70
N SER A 242 18.55 -4.03 20.26
CA SER A 242 19.33 -2.95 20.90
C SER A 242 18.51 -2.09 21.87
N GLY A 243 17.18 -2.15 21.83
CA GLY A 243 16.29 -1.23 22.53
C GLY A 243 16.28 0.20 21.96
N ALA A 244 17.02 0.47 20.87
CA ALA A 244 17.12 1.80 20.29
C ALA A 244 15.82 2.18 19.56
N ALA A 245 15.41 3.45 19.68
CA ALA A 245 14.33 3.99 18.88
C ALA A 245 14.76 4.11 17.40
N GLY A 246 13.91 3.64 16.51
CA GLY A 246 14.00 3.82 15.06
C GLY A 246 12.89 4.73 14.57
N GLU A 247 13.23 5.60 13.62
CA GLU A 247 12.32 6.53 12.98
C GLU A 247 12.65 6.58 11.49
N TRP A 248 11.62 6.50 10.64
CA TRP A 248 11.75 6.63 9.20
C TRP A 248 10.67 7.55 8.64
N GLU A 249 11.08 8.58 7.93
CA GLU A 249 10.21 9.39 7.10
C GLU A 249 10.16 8.78 5.69
N VAL A 250 8.95 8.51 5.19
CA VAL A 250 8.73 7.96 3.85
C VAL A 250 7.80 8.90 3.10
N ASN A 251 8.24 9.32 1.92
CA ASN A 251 7.44 10.12 1.00
C ASN A 251 7.12 9.28 -0.23
N SER A 252 5.83 9.18 -0.56
CA SER A 252 5.31 8.36 -1.65
C SER A 252 4.30 9.12 -2.50
N THR A 253 4.23 8.76 -3.78
CA THR A 253 3.22 9.25 -4.72
C THR A 253 2.42 8.09 -5.28
N TYR A 254 1.10 8.17 -5.19
CA TYR A 254 0.17 7.22 -5.79
C TYR A 254 -0.48 7.86 -7.02
N THR A 255 -0.34 7.25 -8.19
CA THR A 255 -0.95 7.75 -9.43
C THR A 255 -2.20 6.94 -9.78
N PHE A 256 -3.31 7.65 -9.98
CA PHE A 256 -4.57 7.04 -10.37
C PHE A 256 -4.69 6.89 -11.88
N SER A 257 -5.23 5.77 -12.33
CA SER A 257 -5.60 5.59 -13.73
C SER A 257 -6.71 6.60 -14.10
N PRO A 258 -6.60 7.31 -15.24
CA PRO A 258 -7.65 8.22 -15.68
C PRO A 258 -8.94 7.48 -16.09
N LEU A 259 -8.81 6.21 -16.49
CA LEU A 259 -9.93 5.40 -16.98
C LEU A 259 -10.68 4.71 -15.83
N THR A 260 -9.97 4.01 -14.97
CA THR A 260 -10.59 3.20 -13.91
C THR A 260 -10.69 3.92 -12.56
N GLY A 261 -9.88 4.97 -12.37
CA GLY A 261 -9.74 5.63 -11.07
C GLY A 261 -9.01 4.81 -10.01
N LEU A 262 -8.47 3.64 -10.37
CA LEU A 262 -7.68 2.79 -9.48
C LEU A 262 -6.22 3.24 -9.42
N ILE A 263 -5.54 2.91 -8.33
CA ILE A 263 -4.10 3.14 -8.20
C ILE A 263 -3.36 2.17 -9.12
N HIS A 264 -2.54 2.69 -10.03
CA HIS A 264 -1.76 1.86 -10.95
C HIS A 264 -0.25 2.08 -10.82
N ILE A 265 0.19 3.17 -10.20
CA ILE A 265 1.60 3.42 -9.90
C ILE A 265 1.70 3.87 -8.44
N HIS A 266 2.64 3.29 -7.71
CA HIS A 266 3.08 3.71 -6.39
C HIS A 266 4.58 3.96 -6.46
N THR A 267 5.00 5.22 -6.40
CA THR A 267 6.41 5.60 -6.38
C THR A 267 6.79 5.94 -4.95
N VAL A 268 7.80 5.27 -4.39
CA VAL A 268 8.44 5.71 -3.16
C VAL A 268 9.48 6.74 -3.55
N ASN A 269 9.22 8.01 -3.22
CA ASN A 269 10.05 9.14 -3.60
C ASN A 269 11.31 9.21 -2.72
N SER A 270 11.17 9.02 -1.41
CA SER A 270 12.30 9.01 -0.48
C SER A 270 12.00 8.23 0.79
N ILE A 271 13.09 7.75 1.42
CA ILE A 271 13.10 7.11 2.74
C ILE A 271 14.26 7.73 3.51
N HIS A 272 13.99 8.29 4.68
CA HIS A 272 14.98 8.91 5.55
C HIS A 272 14.91 8.34 6.97
N PRO A 273 16.00 7.79 7.54
CA PRO A 273 17.30 7.58 6.88
C PRO A 273 17.18 6.54 5.76
N ALA A 274 18.07 6.65 4.76
CA ALA A 274 18.11 5.69 3.67
C ALA A 274 18.42 4.29 4.24
N PRO A 275 17.78 3.21 3.74
CA PRO A 275 18.09 1.86 4.18
C PRO A 275 19.59 1.54 3.97
N HIS A 276 20.20 0.90 4.97
CA HIS A 276 21.61 0.52 4.89
C HIS A 276 21.82 -0.61 3.86
N GLN A 277 23.04 -0.71 3.28
CA GLN A 277 23.41 -1.74 2.30
C GLN A 277 23.00 -3.17 2.72
N ALA A 278 23.19 -3.51 4.00
CA ALA A 278 22.86 -4.80 4.57
C ALA A 278 21.36 -5.20 4.43
N VAL A 279 20.45 -4.21 4.38
CA VAL A 279 19.03 -4.47 4.14
C VAL A 279 18.83 -4.98 2.71
N TYR A 280 19.50 -4.38 1.74
CA TYR A 280 19.46 -4.82 0.35
C TYR A 280 20.14 -6.17 0.16
N ASP A 281 21.25 -6.42 0.85
CA ASP A 281 21.95 -7.72 0.81
C ASP A 281 21.05 -8.84 1.37
N SER A 282 20.31 -8.56 2.45
CA SER A 282 19.33 -9.50 3.03
C SER A 282 18.15 -9.75 2.09
N LEU A 283 17.67 -8.69 1.42
CA LEU A 283 16.63 -8.81 0.39
C LEU A 283 17.11 -9.68 -0.77
N ARG A 284 18.36 -9.50 -1.21
CA ARG A 284 18.97 -10.32 -2.27
C ARG A 284 19.12 -11.77 -1.85
N ALA A 285 19.58 -12.05 -0.63
CA ALA A 285 19.67 -13.42 -0.13
C ALA A 285 18.29 -14.10 -0.11
N SER A 286 17.26 -13.36 0.29
CA SER A 286 15.89 -13.86 0.36
C SER A 286 15.28 -14.09 -1.04
N LEU A 287 15.50 -13.18 -1.98
CA LEU A 287 14.99 -13.27 -3.35
C LEU A 287 15.79 -14.26 -4.22
N GLY A 288 17.11 -14.37 -4.01
CA GLY A 288 17.96 -15.29 -4.76
C GLY A 288 17.54 -16.76 -4.57
N ASN A 289 17.06 -17.09 -3.38
CA ASN A 289 16.55 -18.42 -3.07
C ASN A 289 15.19 -18.72 -3.72
N VAL A 290 14.38 -17.69 -4.01
CA VAL A 290 13.03 -17.85 -4.58
C VAL A 290 13.06 -17.76 -6.11
N PHE A 291 13.97 -16.96 -6.68
CA PHE A 291 14.06 -16.73 -8.12
C PHE A 291 15.09 -17.62 -8.85
N GLY A 292 15.61 -18.65 -8.18
CA GLY A 292 16.30 -19.75 -8.88
C GLY A 292 17.55 -19.31 -9.64
N SER A 293 18.34 -18.37 -9.12
CA SER A 293 19.75 -18.29 -9.51
C SER A 293 20.48 -19.49 -8.89
N GLN A 294 20.17 -20.67 -9.42
CA GLN A 294 20.99 -21.85 -9.34
C GLN A 294 22.24 -21.53 -10.17
N GLU A 295 23.17 -20.79 -9.57
CA GLU A 295 24.52 -20.74 -10.07
C GLU A 295 24.97 -22.20 -10.20
N PRO A 296 25.43 -22.65 -11.38
CA PRO A 296 25.81 -24.04 -11.57
C PRO A 296 26.99 -24.31 -10.63
N SER A 297 26.69 -24.91 -9.49
CA SER A 297 27.67 -25.50 -8.60
C SER A 297 28.46 -26.51 -9.42
N ARG A 298 29.66 -26.08 -9.78
CA ARG A 298 30.74 -26.84 -10.38
C ARG A 298 30.81 -28.23 -9.69
N PRO A 299 30.67 -29.35 -10.42
CA PRO A 299 30.81 -30.67 -9.81
C PRO A 299 32.29 -30.92 -9.51
N GLY A 300 32.66 -30.86 -8.24
CA GLY A 300 34.03 -31.06 -7.81
C GLY A 300 34.12 -31.50 -6.35
N GLY A 301 34.14 -32.81 -6.12
CA GLY A 301 34.88 -33.37 -4.99
C GLY A 301 34.23 -34.50 -4.20
N ALA A 302 34.81 -35.70 -4.39
CA ALA A 302 35.23 -36.64 -3.34
C ALA A 302 34.16 -37.52 -2.64
N ALA A 303 33.93 -38.70 -3.22
CA ALA A 303 33.68 -39.91 -2.44
C ALA A 303 35.04 -40.59 -2.16
N GLY A 304 35.35 -40.78 -0.88
CA GLY A 304 36.59 -41.37 -0.41
C GLY A 304 36.70 -42.86 -0.73
N ALA A 305 37.91 -43.28 -1.11
CA ALA A 305 38.32 -44.67 -1.09
C ALA A 305 39.43 -44.83 -0.05
N VAL A 306 39.06 -45.39 1.09
CA VAL A 306 39.96 -45.91 2.12
C VAL A 306 40.75 -47.07 1.52
N LYS A 307 42.08 -46.99 1.50
CA LYS A 307 42.95 -48.12 1.21
C LYS A 307 43.89 -48.33 2.38
N ALA A 308 43.72 -49.48 3.04
CA ALA A 308 44.48 -49.92 4.21
C ALA A 308 45.95 -50.26 3.85
N PRO A 309 46.89 -50.14 4.79
CA PRO A 309 48.25 -50.63 4.63
C PRO A 309 48.32 -52.14 4.91
N HIS A 310 48.89 -52.90 3.98
CA HIS A 310 49.26 -54.30 4.17
C HIS A 310 50.75 -54.36 4.53
N ASP A 311 50.98 -54.80 5.75
CA ASP A 311 52.26 -55.15 6.35
C ASP A 311 52.74 -56.50 5.80
N SER A 312 54.01 -56.61 5.40
CA SER A 312 54.69 -57.91 5.25
C SER A 312 56.20 -57.69 5.16
N GLY A 313 56.88 -57.93 6.28
CA GLY A 313 58.32 -58.12 6.33
C GLY A 313 58.77 -59.55 6.04
N ALA A 314 60.08 -59.66 5.79
CA ALA A 314 60.97 -60.82 5.91
C ALA A 314 60.82 -61.99 4.89
N ALA A 315 61.86 -62.26 4.10
CA ALA A 315 63.00 -63.10 4.48
C ALA A 315 63.82 -63.60 3.27
N SER A 316 65.12 -63.80 3.53
CA SER A 316 66.19 -64.46 2.74
C SER A 316 67.00 -63.57 1.80
#